data_AF-A0A972Y2L1-F1
#
_entry.id   AF-A0A972Y2L1-F1
#
_cell.length_a   1.000
_cell.length_b   1.000
_cell.length_c   1.000
_cell.angle_alpha   90.00
_cell.angle_beta   90.00
_cell.angle_gamma   90.00
#
_symmetry.space_group_name_H-M   'P 1'
#
loop_
_entity.id
_entity.type
_entity.pdbx_description
1 polymer ?
#
loop_
_entity_poly.entity_id
_entity_poly.type
_entity_poly.pdbx_seq_one_letter_code
_entity_poly.pdbx_strand_id
1 'polypeptide(L)'
;SIPWKRSYTTNYDNAIELSTRLNGKNIESLCTEDNPNDYIHTSDICLHINGKIENSTIEDLESNIKLSNSSYISADSFITSNWFYHFKRDIESCSALVFVGYSLYDLDIQKFLFDNPSIKERTYFVTRKDATHEETYFLGKFGHVLAIGVDGLGSLVKENIDTIINQELEDYTESLVKNENIYDHLNIRDAEVERFILHGDIKKAHIDRAISITQSIPYLINRRYVKEVCDIIKAGNNIVLVSELGNGKSILLKNVVANLTKNGIDTFVLEDDEGDYLNDLDVLSKLDKKIIVAIDDYDKYINLIEHFNAMQPSNINFVITSRSSEHERHRHEFSAFESKFLEMSIDLLKKDEVQFFIDIIDNIGIWGDIANWDKERKTKHLIRQHHAQLSLILLDLFNSPYIVNKVQGITRDLFKNPKHKDTTFSIALIETVGLKAKSSLISELALNNEIYNGKLTKDPAFRELFKVENNIATSKSSLFSLSLIKNYFSANYIVEQLLLIVKHLNSETGRSYEESQIFKSLVKFSFIERLLPEQNRKNNL
;
A
#
# COMPACT_ATOMS: atom_id res chain seq x y z
N SER A 1 12.23 16.23 25.05
CA SER A 1 11.93 16.35 23.62
C SER A 1 11.06 15.17 23.20
N ILE A 2 9.93 15.44 22.52
CA ILE A 2 9.03 14.41 21.97
C ILE A 2 9.73 13.70 20.78
N PRO A 3 9.59 12.37 20.62
CA PRO A 3 10.08 11.66 19.45
C PRO A 3 9.17 11.90 18.23
N TRP A 4 9.35 13.02 17.53
CA TRP A 4 8.61 13.28 16.29
C TRP A 4 9.17 12.44 15.15
N LYS A 5 8.29 11.80 14.35
CA LYS A 5 8.72 11.04 13.17
C LYS A 5 9.52 11.92 12.20
N ARG A 6 8.96 13.07 11.79
CA ARG A 6 9.59 14.07 10.91
C ARG A 6 9.05 15.48 11.17
N SER A 7 9.90 16.49 10.95
CA SER A 7 9.54 17.91 10.98
C SER A 7 9.78 18.54 9.62
N TYR A 8 8.82 19.34 9.14
CA TYR A 8 8.93 20.11 7.90
C TYR A 8 8.88 21.59 8.23
N THR A 9 9.77 22.38 7.64
CA THR A 9 9.81 23.81 7.87
C THR A 9 10.03 24.58 6.57
N THR A 10 9.33 25.70 6.45
CA THR A 10 9.55 26.72 5.43
C THR A 10 10.48 27.83 5.93
N ASN A 11 10.88 27.78 7.21
CA ASN A 11 11.76 28.76 7.82
C ASN A 11 13.22 28.41 7.52
N TYR A 12 14.05 29.44 7.48
CA TYR A 12 15.47 29.34 7.17
C TYR A 12 16.36 29.17 8.41
N ASP A 13 15.81 29.47 9.59
CA ASP A 13 16.50 29.37 10.88
C ASP A 13 16.64 27.92 11.37
N ASN A 14 17.53 27.70 12.32
CA ASN A 14 17.82 26.40 12.92
C ASN A 14 17.15 26.22 14.30
N ALA A 15 15.97 26.84 14.51
CA ALA A 15 15.32 26.85 15.83
C ALA A 15 14.95 25.43 16.31
N ILE A 16 14.50 24.57 15.39
CA ILE A 16 14.14 23.18 15.68
C ILE A 16 15.39 22.40 16.12
N GLU A 17 16.46 22.49 15.35
CA GLU A 17 17.76 21.87 15.60
C GLU A 17 18.33 22.29 16.96
N LEU A 18 18.36 23.59 17.21
CA LEU A 18 18.91 24.15 18.44
C LEU A 18 18.10 23.68 19.65
N SER A 19 16.76 23.67 19.55
CA SER A 19 15.89 23.19 20.62
C SER A 19 16.08 21.70 20.92
N THR A 20 16.34 20.88 19.90
CA THR A 20 16.56 19.44 20.05
C THR A 20 17.94 19.16 20.68
N ARG A 21 18.98 19.87 20.21
CA ARG A 21 20.35 19.80 20.77
C ARG A 21 20.40 20.22 22.24
N LEU A 22 19.68 21.28 22.62
CA LEU A 22 19.57 21.73 24.01
C LEU A 22 18.93 20.68 24.93
N ASN A 23 18.12 19.78 24.37
CA ASN A 23 17.51 18.66 25.09
C ASN A 23 18.32 17.35 25.01
N GLY A 24 19.58 17.41 24.57
CA GLY A 24 20.49 16.25 24.51
C GLY A 24 20.18 15.24 23.41
N LYS A 25 19.34 15.60 22.43
CA LYS A 25 19.06 14.79 21.24
C LYS A 25 19.69 15.42 20.00
N ASN A 26 20.03 14.59 19.02
CA ASN A 26 20.42 15.05 17.70
C ASN A 26 19.24 14.94 16.74
N ILE A 27 19.21 15.82 15.75
CA ILE A 27 18.23 15.83 14.67
C ILE A 27 18.99 16.08 13.38
N GLU A 28 18.69 15.31 12.34
CA GLU A 28 19.31 15.48 11.03
C GLU A 28 18.62 16.63 10.29
N SER A 29 19.40 17.63 9.85
CA SER A 29 18.88 18.84 9.19
C SER A 29 19.16 18.78 7.68
N LEU A 30 18.09 18.68 6.90
CA LEU A 30 18.10 18.40 5.46
C LEU A 30 17.47 19.55 4.64
N CYS A 31 17.81 19.61 3.37
CA CYS A 31 17.22 20.48 2.36
C CYS A 31 16.58 19.66 1.22
N THR A 32 15.90 20.31 0.29
CA THR A 32 15.23 19.65 -0.85
C THR A 32 16.18 18.95 -1.82
N GLU A 33 17.46 19.29 -1.78
CA GLU A 33 18.52 18.70 -2.62
C GLU A 33 19.08 17.41 -2.02
N ASP A 34 18.90 17.18 -0.72
CA ASP A 34 19.33 15.95 -0.06
C ASP A 34 18.50 14.76 -0.57
N ASN A 35 19.15 13.61 -0.75
CA ASN A 35 18.49 12.41 -1.27
C ASN A 35 17.62 11.78 -0.16
N PRO A 36 16.29 11.66 -0.35
CA PRO A 36 15.40 11.08 0.65
C PRO A 36 15.78 9.65 1.07
N ASN A 37 16.31 8.85 0.15
CA ASN A 37 16.63 7.43 0.39
C ASN A 37 17.66 7.21 1.49
N ASP A 38 18.57 8.16 1.69
CA ASP A 38 19.61 8.04 2.71
C ASP A 38 19.02 8.20 4.12
N TYR A 39 17.78 8.71 4.23
CA TYR A 39 17.16 9.08 5.50
C TYR A 39 15.79 8.41 5.74
N ILE A 40 15.37 7.43 4.92
CA ILE A 40 14.05 6.79 5.05
C ILE A 40 13.82 6.16 6.44
N HIS A 41 14.86 5.53 6.99
CA HIS A 41 14.82 4.84 8.29
C HIS A 41 15.31 5.71 9.45
N THR A 42 15.67 6.97 9.17
CA THR A 42 16.14 7.88 10.22
C THR A 42 14.91 8.57 10.82
N SER A 43 14.71 8.38 12.12
CA SER A 43 13.82 9.21 12.93
C SER A 43 14.50 10.54 13.25
N ASP A 44 13.74 11.54 13.71
CA ASP A 44 14.29 12.85 14.06
C ASP A 44 14.97 13.56 12.86
N ILE A 45 14.18 13.83 11.80
CA ILE A 45 14.59 14.65 10.65
C ILE A 45 13.89 16.01 10.68
N CYS A 46 14.61 17.07 10.33
CA CYS A 46 14.09 18.39 10.00
C CYS A 46 14.37 18.71 8.53
N LEU A 47 13.33 18.83 7.70
CA LEU A 47 13.46 19.19 6.28
C LEU A 47 13.12 20.67 6.07
N HIS A 48 14.10 21.44 5.58
CA HIS A 48 13.95 22.83 5.18
C HIS A 48 13.51 22.93 3.71
N ILE A 49 12.21 23.12 3.48
CA ILE A 49 11.59 23.17 2.15
C ILE A 49 12.12 24.35 1.31
N ASN A 50 12.44 25.47 1.97
CA ASN A 50 12.95 26.68 1.32
C ASN A 50 14.48 26.79 1.35
N GLY A 51 15.16 25.79 1.91
CA GLY A 51 16.60 25.83 2.22
C GLY A 51 16.90 26.33 3.63
N LYS A 52 18.14 26.11 4.09
CA LYS A 52 18.66 26.51 5.40
C LYS A 52 19.77 27.55 5.27
N ILE A 53 19.92 28.43 6.27
CA ILE A 53 21.02 29.42 6.34
C ILE A 53 22.33 28.81 6.85
N GLU A 54 22.24 27.68 7.56
CA GLU A 54 23.41 27.03 8.16
C GLU A 54 24.28 26.42 7.04
N ASN A 55 25.55 26.87 6.94
CA ASN A 55 26.53 26.50 5.91
C ASN A 55 26.28 27.02 4.48
N SER A 56 25.43 28.03 4.29
CA SER A 56 25.19 28.63 2.97
C SER A 56 26.34 29.55 2.52
N THR A 57 26.74 29.43 1.26
CA THR A 57 27.67 30.33 0.57
C THR A 57 26.92 31.46 -0.16
N ILE A 58 27.65 32.46 -0.67
CA ILE A 58 27.05 33.58 -1.43
C ILE A 58 26.37 33.07 -2.72
N GLU A 59 26.86 31.97 -3.29
CA GLU A 59 26.26 31.32 -4.48
C GLU A 59 24.97 30.56 -4.14
N ASP A 60 24.84 30.05 -2.91
CA ASP A 60 23.63 29.38 -2.39
C ASP A 60 22.48 30.38 -2.13
N LEU A 61 22.80 31.65 -1.87
CA LEU A 61 21.78 32.70 -1.71
C LEU A 61 21.03 33.02 -3.00
N GLU A 62 21.65 32.78 -4.16
CA GLU A 62 21.02 32.99 -5.48
C GLU A 62 20.36 31.71 -6.04
N SER A 63 20.80 30.52 -5.60
CA SER A 63 20.35 29.22 -6.16
C SER A 63 19.51 28.37 -5.20
N ASN A 64 19.83 28.35 -3.90
CA ASN A 64 19.30 27.40 -2.91
C ASN A 64 18.41 28.06 -1.84
N ILE A 65 18.48 29.39 -1.64
CA ILE A 65 17.68 30.13 -0.65
C ILE A 65 16.67 31.04 -1.35
N LYS A 66 15.37 30.77 -1.18
CA LYS A 66 14.27 31.39 -1.94
C LYS A 66 13.80 32.73 -1.36
N LEU A 67 14.56 33.80 -1.58
CA LEU A 67 14.32 35.12 -0.92
C LEU A 67 13.27 36.03 -1.60
N SER A 68 12.91 35.85 -2.88
CA SER A 68 12.04 36.78 -3.62
C SER A 68 10.58 36.33 -3.68
N ASN A 69 9.59 37.25 -3.74
CA ASN A 69 8.17 36.89 -3.95
C ASN A 69 7.95 36.08 -5.24
N SER A 70 8.76 36.27 -6.28
CA SER A 70 8.79 35.41 -7.46
C SER A 70 9.33 33.99 -7.20
N SER A 71 10.21 33.82 -6.19
CA SER A 71 10.69 32.54 -5.69
C SER A 71 9.69 31.86 -4.72
N TYR A 72 8.85 32.64 -4.01
CA TYR A 72 7.69 32.10 -3.26
C TYR A 72 6.57 31.62 -4.20
N ILE A 73 6.47 32.20 -5.40
CA ILE A 73 5.52 31.78 -6.45
C ILE A 73 5.95 30.47 -7.12
N SER A 74 7.21 30.03 -6.98
CA SER A 74 7.59 28.66 -7.35
C SER A 74 7.17 27.65 -6.29
N ALA A 75 5.86 27.57 -5.99
CA ALA A 75 5.24 26.38 -5.41
C ALA A 75 5.66 25.12 -6.21
N ASP A 76 5.92 25.28 -7.52
CA ASP A 76 6.48 24.27 -8.39
C ASP A 76 7.77 23.64 -7.83
N SER A 77 8.66 24.40 -7.19
CA SER A 77 9.99 23.88 -6.80
C SER A 77 9.95 22.77 -5.74
N PHE A 78 9.06 22.87 -4.75
CA PHE A 78 8.86 21.79 -3.79
C PHE A 78 8.06 20.66 -4.42
N ILE A 79 6.99 20.98 -5.16
CA ILE A 79 6.13 20.01 -5.85
C ILE A 79 6.92 19.14 -6.84
N THR A 80 7.94 19.69 -7.49
CA THR A 80 8.83 18.96 -8.42
C THR A 80 10.04 18.31 -7.73
N SER A 81 10.19 18.45 -6.41
CA SER A 81 11.30 17.85 -5.67
C SER A 81 10.99 16.38 -5.30
N ASN A 82 12.03 15.56 -5.18
CA ASN A 82 11.90 14.17 -4.75
C ASN A 82 11.25 14.05 -3.36
N TRP A 83 11.39 15.08 -2.51
CA TRP A 83 10.79 15.13 -1.18
C TRP A 83 9.26 15.29 -1.19
N PHE A 84 8.65 15.74 -2.28
CA PHE A 84 7.20 15.93 -2.34
C PHE A 84 6.44 14.59 -2.25
N TYR A 85 6.95 13.55 -2.91
CA TYR A 85 6.43 12.19 -2.78
C TYR A 85 6.45 11.73 -1.32
N HIS A 86 7.59 11.88 -0.64
CA HIS A 86 7.76 11.50 0.77
C HIS A 86 6.86 12.31 1.69
N PHE A 87 6.73 13.62 1.46
CA PHE A 87 5.83 14.48 2.22
C PHE A 87 4.36 14.06 2.11
N LYS A 88 3.87 13.77 0.88
CA LYS A 88 2.51 13.22 0.67
C LYS A 88 2.34 11.93 1.48
N ARG A 89 3.32 11.04 1.43
CA ARG A 89 3.31 9.74 2.14
C ARG A 89 3.29 9.90 3.66
N ASP A 90 4.11 10.78 4.22
CA ASP A 90 4.14 11.03 5.67
C ASP A 90 2.82 11.61 6.19
N ILE A 91 2.15 12.46 5.41
CA ILE A 91 0.81 12.91 5.78
C ILE A 91 -0.19 11.75 5.71
N GLU A 92 -0.07 10.84 4.74
CA GLU A 92 -0.92 9.66 4.61
C GLU A 92 -0.76 8.68 5.79
N SER A 93 0.44 8.51 6.35
CA SER A 93 0.71 7.54 7.43
C SER A 93 0.71 8.11 8.85
N CYS A 94 0.85 9.42 9.05
CA CYS A 94 0.95 9.99 10.40
C CYS A 94 -0.26 9.70 11.32
N SER A 95 -0.01 9.51 12.62
CA SER A 95 -1.06 9.40 13.64
C SER A 95 -1.64 10.78 14.00
N ALA A 96 -0.83 11.83 13.93
CA ALA A 96 -1.22 13.22 14.10
C ALA A 96 -0.38 14.14 13.20
N LEU A 97 -1.03 15.11 12.56
CA LEU A 97 -0.39 16.16 11.77
C LEU A 97 -0.57 17.50 12.49
N VAL A 98 0.53 18.15 12.89
CA VAL A 98 0.47 19.40 13.65
C VAL A 98 1.13 20.54 12.86
N PHE A 99 0.32 21.52 12.47
CA PHE A 99 0.78 22.77 11.87
C PHE A 99 0.97 23.83 12.95
N VAL A 100 2.16 24.42 13.03
CA VAL A 100 2.47 25.48 14.00
C VAL A 100 2.86 26.75 13.24
N GLY A 101 2.07 27.82 13.40
CA GLY A 101 2.36 29.10 12.74
C GLY A 101 2.23 29.09 11.21
N TYR A 102 1.57 28.09 10.63
CA TYR A 102 1.39 27.94 9.19
C TYR A 102 -0.04 28.31 8.77
N SER A 103 -0.15 29.20 7.79
CA SER A 103 -1.42 29.75 7.27
C SER A 103 -1.89 29.08 5.96
N LEU A 104 -1.34 27.91 5.62
CA LEU A 104 -1.71 27.10 4.44
C LEU A 104 -1.71 27.92 3.12
N TYR A 105 -0.62 28.55 2.73
CA TYR A 105 -0.59 29.34 1.48
C TYR A 105 -0.63 28.49 0.20
N ASP A 106 -0.22 27.23 0.29
CA ASP A 106 -0.10 26.33 -0.86
C ASP A 106 -1.45 25.71 -1.27
N LEU A 107 -1.88 25.97 -2.50
CA LEU A 107 -3.16 25.49 -3.03
C LEU A 107 -3.19 23.96 -3.20
N ASP A 108 -2.07 23.31 -3.42
CA ASP A 108 -2.02 21.86 -3.61
C ASP A 108 -2.01 21.13 -2.27
N ILE A 109 -1.34 21.66 -1.24
CA ILE A 109 -1.52 21.18 0.15
C ILE A 109 -2.96 21.41 0.61
N GLN A 110 -3.56 22.58 0.32
CA GLN A 110 -4.96 22.84 0.65
C GLN A 110 -5.90 21.83 0.00
N LYS A 111 -5.80 21.59 -1.32
CA LYS A 111 -6.61 20.60 -2.02
C LYS A 111 -6.44 19.22 -1.41
N PHE A 112 -5.20 18.82 -1.17
CA PHE A 112 -4.85 17.53 -0.58
C PHE A 112 -5.50 17.34 0.81
N LEU A 113 -5.44 18.34 1.69
CA LEU A 113 -6.07 18.26 3.01
C LEU A 113 -7.61 18.34 2.95
N PHE A 114 -8.17 19.12 2.02
CA PHE A 114 -9.61 19.32 1.92
C PHE A 114 -10.36 18.09 1.42
N ASP A 115 -9.80 17.41 0.43
CA ASP A 115 -10.50 16.30 -0.23
C ASP A 115 -10.40 14.97 0.53
N ASN A 116 -9.60 14.91 1.61
CA ASN A 116 -9.37 13.71 2.42
C ASN A 116 -9.89 13.87 3.87
N PRO A 117 -11.13 13.43 4.17
CA PRO A 117 -11.74 13.59 5.49
C PRO A 117 -10.96 12.91 6.63
N SER A 118 -10.34 11.75 6.39
CA SER A 118 -9.56 11.03 7.40
C SER A 118 -8.31 11.82 7.83
N ILE A 119 -7.65 12.51 6.89
CA ILE A 119 -6.49 13.34 7.18
C ILE A 119 -6.90 14.55 8.01
N LYS A 120 -8.05 15.15 7.66
CA LYS A 120 -8.61 16.28 8.40
C LYS A 120 -8.83 15.97 9.89
N GLU A 121 -9.36 14.78 10.22
CA GLU A 121 -9.64 14.38 11.61
C GLU A 121 -8.38 14.31 12.49
N ARG A 122 -7.22 13.98 11.90
CA ARG A 122 -5.92 13.93 12.59
C ARG A 122 -5.07 15.19 12.43
N THR A 123 -5.60 16.24 11.80
CA THR A 123 -4.86 17.49 11.54
C THR A 123 -5.20 18.55 12.58
N TYR A 124 -4.17 19.15 13.17
CA TYR A 124 -4.26 20.17 14.20
C TYR A 124 -3.49 21.43 13.80
N PHE A 125 -4.14 22.59 13.86
CA PHE A 125 -3.56 23.89 13.60
C PHE A 125 -3.36 24.65 14.90
N VAL A 126 -2.11 24.88 15.30
CA VAL A 126 -1.75 25.72 16.44
C VAL A 126 -1.56 27.15 15.94
N THR A 127 -2.52 28.00 16.27
CA THR A 127 -2.54 29.42 15.90
C THR A 127 -2.31 30.31 17.11
N ARG A 128 -2.13 31.61 16.84
CA ARG A 128 -2.00 32.66 17.86
C ARG A 128 -3.26 32.68 18.75
N LYS A 129 -3.11 33.09 20.02
CA LYS A 129 -4.25 33.21 20.95
C LYS A 129 -5.31 34.22 20.48
N ASP A 130 -4.90 35.18 19.67
CA ASP A 130 -5.72 36.25 19.09
C ASP A 130 -6.06 36.00 17.60
N ALA A 131 -5.96 34.75 17.13
CA ALA A 131 -6.33 34.39 15.76
C ALA A 131 -7.75 34.84 15.42
N THR A 132 -7.93 35.42 14.24
CA THR A 132 -9.22 36.00 13.84
C THR A 132 -10.27 34.93 13.57
N HIS A 133 -11.54 35.30 13.63
CA HIS A 133 -12.63 34.40 13.23
C HIS A 133 -12.52 33.93 11.77
N GLU A 134 -12.01 34.79 10.88
CA GLU A 134 -11.80 34.42 9.48
C GLU A 134 -10.70 33.37 9.32
N GLU A 135 -9.56 33.54 10.00
CA GLU A 135 -8.44 32.60 10.00
C GLU A 135 -8.85 31.24 10.59
N THR A 136 -9.49 31.26 11.76
CA THR A 136 -9.97 30.03 12.42
C THR A 136 -11.04 29.30 11.60
N TYR A 137 -11.95 30.03 10.95
CA TYR A 137 -12.96 29.44 10.05
C TYR A 137 -12.33 28.84 8.79
N PHE A 138 -11.33 29.51 8.20
CA PHE A 138 -10.62 29.01 7.04
C PHE A 138 -9.86 27.72 7.36
N LEU A 139 -9.03 27.73 8.41
CA LEU A 139 -8.25 26.56 8.82
C LEU A 139 -9.13 25.40 9.31
N GLY A 140 -10.28 25.71 9.94
CA GLY A 140 -11.29 24.73 10.36
C GLY A 140 -11.87 23.88 9.21
N LYS A 141 -11.71 24.32 7.96
CA LYS A 141 -12.07 23.52 6.79
C LYS A 141 -11.12 22.33 6.60
N PHE A 142 -9.88 22.42 7.07
CA PHE A 142 -8.80 21.45 6.84
C PHE A 142 -8.38 20.67 8.09
N GLY A 143 -8.80 21.09 9.30
CA GLY A 143 -8.46 20.40 10.54
C GLY A 143 -9.02 21.06 11.79
N HIS A 144 -8.55 20.64 12.96
CA HIS A 144 -8.91 21.20 14.26
C HIS A 144 -8.04 22.41 14.57
N VAL A 145 -8.64 23.55 14.94
CA VAL A 145 -7.90 24.79 15.22
C VAL A 145 -7.76 25.00 16.72
N LEU A 146 -6.52 25.17 17.18
CA LEU A 146 -6.11 25.39 18.56
C LEU A 146 -5.47 26.78 18.70
N ALA A 147 -6.26 27.78 19.12
CA ALA A 147 -5.81 29.15 19.34
C ALA A 147 -5.07 29.30 20.69
N ILE A 148 -3.97 28.56 20.86
CA ILE A 148 -3.23 28.46 22.14
C ILE A 148 -1.83 29.10 22.07
N GLY A 149 -1.34 29.40 20.86
CA GLY A 149 0.04 29.83 20.61
C GLY A 149 1.08 28.74 20.83
N VAL A 150 2.31 29.02 20.39
CA VAL A 150 3.46 28.09 20.55
C VAL A 150 3.72 27.78 22.04
N ASP A 151 3.58 28.78 22.92
CA ASP A 151 3.72 28.61 24.37
C ASP A 151 2.69 27.65 24.95
N GLY A 152 1.45 27.71 24.44
CA GLY A 152 0.37 26.81 24.84
C GLY A 152 0.64 25.38 24.44
N LEU A 153 1.13 25.17 23.20
CA LEU A 153 1.58 23.85 22.75
C LEU A 153 2.73 23.32 23.61
N GLY A 154 3.74 24.14 23.89
CA GLY A 154 4.86 23.76 24.75
C GLY A 154 4.43 23.38 26.17
N SER A 155 3.43 24.06 26.71
CA SER A 155 2.84 23.74 28.03
C SER A 155 2.12 22.39 28.02
N LEU A 156 1.27 22.13 27.01
CA LEU A 156 0.57 20.85 26.84
C LEU A 156 1.54 19.68 26.72
N VAL A 157 2.60 19.86 25.93
CA VAL A 157 3.66 18.86 25.77
C VAL A 157 4.36 18.59 27.10
N LYS A 158 4.68 19.62 27.87
CA LYS A 158 5.37 19.48 29.16
C LYS A 158 4.50 18.80 30.21
N GLU A 159 3.21 19.12 30.25
CA GLU A 159 2.24 18.53 31.18
C GLU A 159 2.00 17.03 30.90
N ASN A 160 2.14 16.61 29.64
CA ASN A 160 1.88 15.23 29.22
C ASN A 160 3.15 14.46 28.83
N ILE A 161 4.35 15.01 29.10
CA ILE A 161 5.62 14.44 28.62
C ILE A 161 5.83 13.02 29.15
N ASP A 162 5.49 12.77 30.42
CA ASP A 162 5.62 11.46 31.05
C ASP A 162 4.61 10.48 30.47
N THR A 163 3.40 10.92 30.10
CA THR A 163 2.43 10.06 29.41
C THR A 163 2.87 9.75 27.98
N ILE A 164 3.51 10.71 27.30
CA ILE A 164 4.01 10.54 25.92
C ILE A 164 5.24 9.63 25.89
N ILE A 165 6.12 9.72 26.90
CA ILE A 165 7.35 8.92 26.99
C ILE A 165 7.12 7.58 27.67
N ASN A 166 6.30 7.54 28.73
CA ASN A 166 5.94 6.33 29.48
C ASN A 166 4.60 5.72 29.03
N GLN A 167 4.11 6.05 27.84
CA GLN A 167 3.40 5.05 27.06
C GLN A 167 4.41 3.92 26.85
N GLU A 168 4.48 3.02 27.82
CA GLU A 168 5.46 1.95 27.87
C GLU A 168 5.41 1.20 26.54
N LEU A 169 6.59 0.76 26.10
CA LEU A 169 6.81 -0.25 25.06
C LEU A 169 6.07 -1.59 25.32
N GLU A 170 5.21 -1.65 26.34
CA GLU A 170 4.29 -2.73 26.63
C GLU A 170 3.04 -2.53 25.75
N ASP A 171 2.81 -3.49 24.85
CA ASP A 171 1.57 -3.72 24.09
C ASP A 171 1.35 -2.98 22.77
N TYR A 172 2.16 -1.98 22.40
CA TYR A 172 2.01 -1.33 21.09
C TYR A 172 2.98 -1.87 20.05
N THR A 173 2.48 -2.78 19.23
CA THR A 173 3.01 -3.03 17.90
C THR A 173 2.39 -2.03 16.92
N GLU A 174 3.20 -1.23 16.24
CA GLU A 174 2.70 -0.25 15.27
C GLU A 174 2.38 -0.89 13.92
N SER A 175 3.30 -1.73 13.43
CA SER A 175 3.27 -2.36 12.12
C SER A 175 2.71 -3.78 12.14
N LEU A 176 3.03 -4.56 13.18
CA LEU A 176 2.60 -5.93 13.35
C LEU A 176 1.28 -5.99 14.13
N VAL A 177 0.15 -5.98 13.44
CA VAL A 177 -1.17 -5.91 14.10
C VAL A 177 -1.64 -7.31 14.51
N LYS A 178 -2.09 -7.46 15.77
CA LYS A 178 -2.68 -8.71 16.26
C LYS A 178 -3.97 -9.04 15.51
N ASN A 179 -4.08 -10.26 14.97
CA ASN A 179 -5.28 -10.72 14.29
C ASN A 179 -6.27 -11.37 15.27
N GLU A 180 -7.50 -10.86 15.29
CA GLU A 180 -8.63 -11.48 15.99
C GLU A 180 -9.73 -11.93 15.02
N ASN A 181 -10.30 -13.12 15.22
CA ASN A 181 -11.38 -13.60 14.35
C ASN A 181 -12.71 -12.90 14.67
N ILE A 182 -13.42 -12.48 13.62
CA ILE A 182 -14.71 -11.79 13.71
C ILE A 182 -15.81 -12.75 13.24
N TYR A 183 -16.78 -13.00 14.11
CA TYR A 183 -17.90 -13.88 13.81
C TYR A 183 -19.18 -13.06 13.58
N ASP A 184 -19.34 -12.54 12.36
CA ASP A 184 -20.61 -11.94 11.95
C ASP A 184 -21.60 -13.03 11.49
N HIS A 185 -22.88 -12.84 11.82
CA HIS A 185 -23.98 -13.70 11.41
C HIS A 185 -24.50 -13.39 10.00
N LEU A 186 -24.07 -12.28 9.38
CA LEU A 186 -24.49 -11.91 8.03
C LEU A 186 -23.99 -12.93 6.98
N ASN A 187 -24.94 -13.50 6.24
CA ASN A 187 -24.63 -14.31 5.06
C ASN A 187 -24.10 -13.41 3.94
N ILE A 188 -23.11 -13.91 3.20
CA ILE A 188 -22.60 -13.25 2.00
C ILE A 188 -23.69 -13.19 0.93
N ARG A 189 -23.76 -12.08 0.19
CA ARG A 189 -24.68 -11.92 -0.96
C ARG A 189 -23.98 -12.26 -2.27
N ASP A 190 -24.74 -12.64 -3.31
CA ASP A 190 -24.15 -12.94 -4.63
C ASP A 190 -23.37 -11.77 -5.20
N ALA A 191 -23.82 -10.53 -4.99
CA ALA A 191 -23.09 -9.33 -5.37
C ALA A 191 -21.74 -9.19 -4.62
N GLU A 192 -21.63 -9.68 -3.38
CA GLU A 192 -20.36 -9.73 -2.64
C GLU A 192 -19.46 -10.86 -3.14
N VAL A 193 -20.03 -11.97 -3.62
CA VAL A 193 -19.27 -13.07 -4.26
C VAL A 193 -18.73 -12.64 -5.62
N GLU A 194 -19.58 -12.02 -6.46
CA GLU A 194 -19.14 -11.39 -7.73
C GLU A 194 -18.06 -10.35 -7.42
N ARG A 195 -18.28 -9.52 -6.39
CA ARG A 195 -17.27 -8.56 -5.95
C ARG A 195 -16.00 -9.27 -5.54
N PHE A 196 -16.03 -10.37 -4.81
CA PHE A 196 -14.81 -11.06 -4.40
C PHE A 196 -14.06 -11.68 -5.59
N ILE A 197 -14.75 -12.33 -6.52
CA ILE A 197 -14.14 -12.93 -7.72
C ILE A 197 -13.49 -11.86 -8.60
N LEU A 198 -14.20 -10.75 -8.81
CA LEU A 198 -13.67 -9.66 -9.60
C LEU A 198 -12.59 -8.91 -8.82
N HIS A 199 -12.85 -8.60 -7.53
CA HIS A 199 -12.14 -7.64 -6.68
C HIS A 199 -11.02 -8.19 -5.79
N GLY A 200 -10.93 -9.51 -5.58
CA GLY A 200 -10.03 -10.08 -4.58
C GLY A 200 -10.26 -9.55 -3.16
N ASP A 201 -11.29 -8.72 -2.96
CA ASP A 201 -11.63 -8.04 -1.73
C ASP A 201 -12.79 -8.76 -1.08
N ILE A 202 -12.53 -9.29 0.10
CA ILE A 202 -13.47 -10.01 0.93
C ILE A 202 -13.29 -9.53 2.37
N LYS A 203 -14.42 -9.25 3.03
CA LYS A 203 -14.40 -8.86 4.44
C LYS A 203 -13.82 -9.99 5.27
N LYS A 204 -13.00 -9.62 6.26
CA LYS A 204 -12.38 -10.55 7.22
C LYS A 204 -13.38 -11.52 7.85
N ALA A 205 -14.54 -11.03 8.29
CA ALA A 205 -15.59 -11.88 8.86
C ALA A 205 -16.07 -13.01 7.94
N HIS A 206 -16.07 -12.80 6.60
CA HIS A 206 -16.42 -13.87 5.65
C HIS A 206 -15.31 -14.91 5.51
N ILE A 207 -14.04 -14.51 5.59
CA ILE A 207 -12.90 -15.44 5.64
C ILE A 207 -13.00 -16.31 6.91
N ASP A 208 -13.15 -15.67 8.08
CA ASP A 208 -13.21 -16.33 9.38
C ASP A 208 -14.36 -17.33 9.45
N ARG A 209 -15.52 -16.97 8.87
CA ARG A 209 -16.69 -17.85 8.75
C ARG A 209 -16.45 -19.03 7.82
N ALA A 210 -15.85 -18.81 6.65
CA ALA A 210 -15.59 -19.87 5.66
C ALA A 210 -14.69 -20.98 6.23
N ILE A 211 -13.77 -20.62 7.12
CA ILE A 211 -12.86 -21.55 7.82
C ILE A 211 -13.56 -22.23 9.01
N SER A 212 -14.64 -21.62 9.51
CA SER A 212 -15.31 -22.06 10.73
C SER A 212 -16.45 -23.02 10.49
N ILE A 213 -17.23 -22.79 9.43
CA ILE A 213 -18.50 -23.49 9.17
C ILE A 213 -18.57 -23.85 7.68
N THR A 214 -19.29 -24.92 7.35
CA THR A 214 -19.66 -25.23 5.96
C THR A 214 -20.39 -24.05 5.32
N GLN A 215 -19.92 -23.63 4.15
CA GLN A 215 -20.48 -22.52 3.39
C GLN A 215 -21.84 -22.92 2.81
N SER A 216 -22.92 -22.23 3.23
CA SER A 216 -24.26 -22.44 2.66
C SER A 216 -24.37 -21.92 1.22
N ILE A 217 -23.70 -20.80 0.97
CA ILE A 217 -23.49 -20.21 -0.35
C ILE A 217 -21.98 -20.35 -0.61
N PRO A 218 -21.52 -21.01 -1.68
CA PRO A 218 -20.10 -21.16 -1.94
C PRO A 218 -19.50 -19.82 -2.39
N TYR A 219 -18.42 -19.38 -1.75
CA TYR A 219 -17.73 -18.12 -2.11
C TYR A 219 -16.21 -18.15 -1.93
N LEU A 220 -15.67 -19.01 -1.07
CA LEU A 220 -14.24 -19.08 -0.80
C LEU A 220 -13.74 -20.53 -0.89
N ILE A 221 -12.75 -20.78 -1.74
CA ILE A 221 -12.10 -22.10 -1.78
C ILE A 221 -11.25 -22.28 -0.53
N ASN A 222 -11.63 -23.22 0.34
CA ASN A 222 -10.79 -23.65 1.45
C ASN A 222 -9.66 -24.55 0.93
N ARG A 223 -8.56 -23.93 0.47
CA ARG A 223 -7.45 -24.64 -0.15
C ARG A 223 -6.78 -25.60 0.83
N ARG A 224 -6.43 -26.79 0.37
CA ARG A 224 -5.77 -27.85 1.13
C ARG A 224 -4.44 -27.40 1.74
N TYR A 225 -3.74 -26.48 1.05
CA TYR A 225 -2.50 -25.87 1.55
C TYR A 225 -2.69 -25.24 2.94
N VAL A 226 -3.88 -24.70 3.28
CA VAL A 226 -4.11 -24.12 4.62
C VAL A 226 -3.79 -25.12 5.73
N LYS A 227 -4.25 -26.36 5.59
CA LYS A 227 -3.99 -27.41 6.57
C LYS A 227 -2.51 -27.79 6.62
N GLU A 228 -1.88 -27.95 5.45
CA GLU A 228 -0.47 -28.31 5.33
C GLU A 228 0.45 -27.25 5.97
N VAL A 229 0.15 -25.97 5.76
CA VAL A 229 0.85 -24.83 6.38
C VAL A 229 0.67 -24.84 7.90
N CYS A 230 -0.56 -25.01 8.40
CA CYS A 230 -0.83 -25.09 9.84
C CYS A 230 -0.06 -26.25 10.51
N ASP A 231 0.05 -27.40 9.85
CA ASP A 231 0.76 -28.56 10.39
C ASP A 231 2.28 -28.30 10.46
N ILE A 232 2.86 -27.65 9.44
CA ILE A 232 4.27 -27.24 9.42
C ILE A 232 4.61 -26.26 10.56
N ILE A 233 3.74 -25.27 10.77
CA ILE A 233 3.89 -24.26 11.83
C ILE A 233 3.75 -24.87 13.23
N LYS A 234 2.83 -25.81 13.40
CA LYS A 234 2.68 -26.55 14.67
C LYS A 234 3.93 -27.36 15.00
N ALA A 235 4.63 -27.88 13.99
CA ALA A 235 5.93 -28.55 14.15
C ALA A 235 7.10 -27.58 14.45
N GLY A 236 6.86 -26.27 14.51
CA GLY A 236 7.85 -25.26 14.89
C GLY A 236 8.73 -24.75 13.75
N ASN A 237 8.35 -24.99 12.50
CA ASN A 237 9.12 -24.52 11.33
C ASN A 237 8.54 -23.22 10.79
N ASN A 238 9.40 -22.39 10.21
CA ASN A 238 8.98 -21.25 9.39
C ASN A 238 8.64 -21.71 7.97
N ILE A 239 7.80 -20.96 7.26
CA ILE A 239 7.37 -21.34 5.91
C ILE A 239 7.27 -20.14 4.97
N VAL A 240 7.73 -20.35 3.74
CA VAL A 240 7.58 -19.44 2.60
C VAL A 240 6.57 -20.03 1.62
N LEU A 241 5.50 -19.28 1.35
CA LEU A 241 4.49 -19.59 0.36
C LEU A 241 4.80 -18.85 -0.94
N VAL A 242 5.15 -19.60 -1.97
CA VAL A 242 5.58 -19.06 -3.26
C VAL A 242 4.50 -19.29 -4.30
N SER A 243 4.20 -18.28 -5.11
CA SER A 243 3.25 -18.44 -6.22
C SER A 243 3.29 -17.28 -7.21
N GLU A 244 2.77 -17.49 -8.41
CA GLU A 244 2.62 -16.47 -9.44
C GLU A 244 1.47 -15.48 -9.17
N LEU A 245 1.40 -14.43 -10.00
CA LEU A 245 0.40 -13.38 -9.89
C LEU A 245 -1.04 -13.92 -10.01
N GLY A 246 -1.90 -13.56 -9.06
CA GLY A 246 -3.34 -13.86 -9.13
C GLY A 246 -3.76 -15.29 -8.80
N ASN A 247 -2.87 -16.11 -8.25
CA ASN A 247 -3.20 -17.45 -7.72
C ASN A 247 -3.68 -17.44 -6.26
N GLY A 248 -3.97 -16.26 -5.70
CA GLY A 248 -4.62 -16.12 -4.39
C GLY A 248 -3.69 -16.25 -3.18
N LYS A 249 -2.40 -15.89 -3.30
CA LYS A 249 -1.42 -15.86 -2.17
C LYS A 249 -1.95 -15.12 -0.95
N SER A 250 -2.33 -13.86 -1.12
CA SER A 250 -2.82 -13.01 -0.03
C SER A 250 -4.08 -13.59 0.64
N ILE A 251 -4.98 -14.20 -0.14
CA ILE A 251 -6.17 -14.88 0.39
C ILE A 251 -5.80 -16.16 1.14
N LEU A 252 -4.83 -16.94 0.64
CA LEU A 252 -4.33 -18.12 1.35
C LEU A 252 -3.68 -17.73 2.68
N LEU A 253 -2.87 -16.67 2.70
CA LEU A 253 -2.24 -16.17 3.93
C LEU A 253 -3.30 -15.78 4.97
N LYS A 254 -4.32 -15.01 4.56
CA LYS A 254 -5.46 -14.68 5.43
C LYS A 254 -6.19 -15.93 5.94
N ASN A 255 -6.37 -16.94 5.08
CA ASN A 255 -6.96 -18.21 5.50
C ASN A 255 -6.12 -18.96 6.55
N VAL A 256 -4.80 -18.99 6.38
CA VAL A 256 -3.88 -19.60 7.35
C VAL A 256 -3.93 -18.87 8.68
N VAL A 257 -3.83 -17.53 8.66
CA VAL A 257 -3.88 -16.68 9.85
C VAL A 257 -5.18 -16.89 10.64
N ALA A 258 -6.32 -16.83 9.96
CA ALA A 258 -7.63 -17.04 10.59
C ALA A 258 -7.81 -18.47 11.13
N ASN A 259 -7.25 -19.49 10.47
CA ASN A 259 -7.25 -20.86 10.96
C ASN A 259 -6.38 -21.03 12.22
N LEU A 260 -5.18 -20.45 12.25
CA LEU A 260 -4.28 -20.49 13.41
C LEU A 260 -4.89 -19.74 14.61
N THR A 261 -5.42 -18.54 14.38
CA THR A 261 -6.12 -17.73 15.39
C THR A 261 -7.30 -18.50 15.99
N LYS A 262 -8.12 -19.15 15.14
CA LYS A 262 -9.26 -19.98 15.58
C LYS A 262 -8.82 -21.11 16.51
N ASN A 263 -7.62 -21.64 16.31
CA ASN A 263 -7.05 -22.71 17.13
C ASN A 263 -6.28 -22.20 18.36
N GLY A 264 -6.43 -20.92 18.72
CA GLY A 264 -5.88 -20.33 19.94
C GLY A 264 -4.41 -19.93 19.86
N ILE A 265 -3.85 -19.81 18.64
CA ILE A 265 -2.47 -19.34 18.44
C ILE A 265 -2.51 -17.83 18.20
N ASP A 266 -1.70 -17.06 18.92
CA ASP A 266 -1.57 -15.62 18.71
C ASP A 266 -0.87 -15.36 17.36
N THR A 267 -1.55 -14.67 16.46
CA THR A 267 -1.01 -14.34 15.13
C THR A 267 -1.00 -12.83 14.90
N PHE A 268 0.09 -12.32 14.35
CA PHE A 268 0.29 -10.90 14.02
C PHE A 268 0.55 -10.77 12.52
N VAL A 269 -0.06 -9.77 11.89
CA VAL A 269 0.04 -9.52 10.45
C VAL A 269 0.74 -8.17 10.24
N LEU A 270 1.70 -8.12 9.34
CA LEU A 270 2.31 -6.85 8.95
C LEU A 270 1.34 -6.04 8.07
N GLU A 271 0.81 -4.93 8.60
CA GLU A 271 -0.15 -4.07 7.91
C GLU A 271 0.45 -2.72 7.46
N ASP A 272 1.24 -2.09 8.35
CA ASP A 272 1.92 -0.81 8.08
C ASP A 272 3.38 -1.05 7.68
N ASP A 273 3.71 -0.67 6.44
CA ASP A 273 5.05 -0.81 5.86
C ASP A 273 6.01 0.33 6.23
N GLU A 274 5.51 1.36 6.93
CA GLU A 274 6.26 2.56 7.32
C GLU A 274 6.50 2.72 8.82
N GLY A 275 5.96 1.80 9.63
CA GLY A 275 6.23 1.72 11.07
C GLY A 275 7.50 0.92 11.38
N ASP A 276 7.89 0.92 12.65
CA ASP A 276 9.09 0.22 13.12
C ASP A 276 8.82 -1.27 13.41
N TYR A 277 8.61 -2.03 12.34
CA TYR A 277 8.36 -3.48 12.44
C TYR A 277 9.53 -4.28 13.03
N LEU A 278 10.75 -3.72 13.10
CA LEU A 278 11.89 -4.37 13.76
C LEU A 278 11.72 -4.30 15.27
N ASN A 279 11.41 -3.11 15.81
CA ASN A 279 11.10 -2.94 17.23
C ASN A 279 9.84 -3.73 17.64
N ASP A 280 8.81 -3.78 16.79
CA ASP A 280 7.65 -4.64 17.05
C ASP A 280 8.05 -6.10 17.25
N LEU A 281 8.95 -6.63 16.42
CA LEU A 281 9.46 -7.99 16.57
C LEU A 281 10.22 -8.18 17.90
N ASP A 282 11.03 -7.18 18.30
CA ASP A 282 11.73 -7.19 19.58
C ASP A 282 10.78 -7.26 20.77
N VAL A 283 9.69 -6.49 20.73
CA VAL A 283 8.63 -6.52 21.74
C VAL A 283 7.97 -7.90 21.78
N LEU A 284 7.56 -8.42 20.63
CA LEU A 284 6.91 -9.74 20.53
C LEU A 284 7.81 -10.89 21.00
N SER A 285 9.13 -10.79 20.79
CA SER A 285 10.11 -11.82 21.19
C SER A 285 10.20 -12.01 22.70
N LYS A 286 9.83 -11.00 23.49
CA LYS A 286 9.89 -11.02 24.97
C LYS A 286 8.66 -11.67 25.62
N LEU A 287 7.61 -11.92 24.84
CA LEU A 287 6.37 -12.50 25.35
C LEU A 287 6.48 -14.02 25.56
N ASP A 288 6.00 -14.50 26.71
CA ASP A 288 5.97 -15.93 27.05
C ASP A 288 4.79 -16.68 26.39
N LYS A 289 4.65 -16.52 25.07
CA LYS A 289 3.59 -17.13 24.25
C LYS A 289 4.13 -17.48 22.87
N LYS A 290 3.62 -18.57 22.30
CA LYS A 290 3.91 -18.91 20.89
C LYS A 290 3.17 -17.92 19.97
N ILE A 291 3.92 -17.26 19.11
CA ILE A 291 3.47 -16.19 18.23
C ILE A 291 3.77 -16.57 16.77
N ILE A 292 2.83 -16.28 15.87
CA ILE A 292 3.04 -16.40 14.44
C ILE A 292 3.02 -15.02 13.80
N VAL A 293 4.08 -14.68 13.08
CA VAL A 293 4.15 -13.45 12.28
C VAL A 293 3.88 -13.79 10.83
N ALA A 294 2.88 -13.12 10.25
CA ALA A 294 2.45 -13.30 8.87
C ALA A 294 2.80 -12.07 8.03
N ILE A 295 3.52 -12.28 6.93
CA ILE A 295 3.97 -11.20 6.02
C ILE A 295 3.59 -11.56 4.60
N ASP A 296 2.86 -10.65 3.94
CA ASP A 296 2.57 -10.75 2.51
C ASP A 296 3.63 -10.01 1.70
N ASP A 297 4.14 -10.64 0.63
CA ASP A 297 5.24 -10.15 -0.21
C ASP A 297 6.48 -9.74 0.63
N TYR A 298 7.08 -10.73 1.32
CA TYR A 298 8.16 -10.50 2.28
C TYR A 298 9.39 -9.82 1.69
N ASP A 299 9.59 -9.87 0.36
CA ASP A 299 10.77 -9.32 -0.32
C ASP A 299 10.96 -7.82 -0.01
N LYS A 300 9.89 -7.13 0.39
CA LYS A 300 9.90 -5.73 0.84
C LYS A 300 10.48 -5.53 2.24
N TYR A 301 10.53 -6.60 3.03
CA TYR A 301 10.85 -6.62 4.47
C TYR A 301 11.94 -7.67 4.75
N ILE A 302 12.88 -7.85 3.82
CA ILE A 302 13.97 -8.83 3.99
C ILE A 302 14.79 -8.56 5.26
N ASN A 303 14.99 -7.29 5.60
CA ASN A 303 15.63 -6.84 6.83
C ASN A 303 14.93 -7.35 8.10
N LEU A 304 13.60 -7.49 8.10
CA LEU A 304 12.86 -8.08 9.22
C LEU A 304 13.18 -9.56 9.39
N ILE A 305 13.37 -10.28 8.28
CA ILE A 305 13.77 -11.69 8.29
C ILE A 305 15.23 -11.84 8.75
N GLU A 306 16.12 -10.97 8.28
CA GLU A 306 17.52 -10.92 8.72
C GLU A 306 17.62 -10.65 10.23
N HIS A 307 16.84 -9.68 10.73
CA HIS A 307 16.77 -9.35 12.16
C HIS A 307 16.27 -10.54 12.99
N PHE A 308 15.18 -11.19 12.56
CA PHE A 308 14.70 -12.42 13.18
C PHE A 308 15.78 -13.52 13.22
N ASN A 309 16.49 -13.72 12.10
CA ASN A 309 17.54 -14.72 12.02
C ASN A 309 18.75 -14.38 12.92
N ALA A 310 19.03 -13.11 13.17
CA ALA A 310 20.07 -12.69 14.11
C ALA A 310 19.65 -12.92 15.57
N MET A 311 18.38 -12.66 15.90
CA MET A 311 17.86 -12.80 17.26
C MET A 311 17.56 -14.25 17.68
N GLN A 312 17.15 -15.10 16.74
CA GLN A 312 16.73 -16.49 16.99
C GLN A 312 15.69 -16.65 18.13
N PRO A 313 14.56 -15.91 18.12
CA PRO A 313 13.57 -16.02 19.19
C PRO A 313 12.87 -17.38 19.13
N SER A 314 12.80 -18.08 20.28
CA SER A 314 12.23 -19.42 20.37
C SER A 314 10.70 -19.47 20.31
N ASN A 315 10.04 -18.32 20.52
CA ASN A 315 8.59 -18.20 20.63
C ASN A 315 7.91 -17.75 19.32
N ILE A 316 8.67 -17.32 18.31
CA ILE A 316 8.14 -16.76 17.05
C ILE A 316 8.36 -17.72 15.88
N ASN A 317 7.32 -17.93 15.07
CA ASN A 317 7.45 -18.55 13.75
C ASN A 317 6.85 -17.66 12.65
N PHE A 318 7.37 -17.81 11.43
CA PHE A 318 6.96 -17.03 10.27
C PHE A 318 6.10 -17.81 9.28
N VAL A 319 5.03 -17.16 8.79
CA VAL A 319 4.32 -17.53 7.56
C VAL A 319 4.44 -16.38 6.58
N ILE A 320 5.33 -16.51 5.61
CA ILE A 320 5.63 -15.44 4.67
C ILE A 320 5.27 -15.81 3.25
N THR A 321 4.93 -14.84 2.41
CA THR A 321 4.60 -15.07 1.01
C THR A 321 5.55 -14.29 0.10
N SER A 322 5.76 -14.79 -1.11
CA SER A 322 6.47 -14.08 -2.17
C SER A 322 6.06 -14.58 -3.55
N ARG A 323 6.40 -13.81 -4.58
CA ARG A 323 6.36 -14.28 -5.96
C ARG A 323 7.55 -15.19 -6.25
N SER A 324 7.35 -16.20 -7.09
CA SER A 324 8.40 -17.16 -7.42
C SER A 324 9.67 -16.50 -7.93
N SER A 325 9.54 -15.47 -8.78
CA SER A 325 10.69 -14.74 -9.30
C SER A 325 11.43 -13.90 -8.26
N GLU A 326 10.75 -13.40 -7.23
CA GLU A 326 11.37 -12.58 -6.19
C GLU A 326 12.01 -13.47 -5.13
N HIS A 327 11.31 -14.52 -4.67
CA HIS A 327 11.89 -15.51 -3.77
C HIS A 327 13.17 -16.16 -4.32
N GLU A 328 13.20 -16.48 -5.62
CA GLU A 328 14.40 -17.06 -6.25
C GLU A 328 15.62 -16.14 -6.15
N ARG A 329 15.43 -14.81 -6.12
CA ARG A 329 16.54 -13.84 -5.96
C ARG A 329 17.12 -13.87 -4.54
N HIS A 330 16.25 -14.06 -3.56
CA HIS A 330 16.62 -14.13 -2.14
C HIS A 330 17.02 -15.54 -1.68
N ARG A 331 17.00 -16.54 -2.57
CA ARG A 331 17.29 -17.94 -2.23
C ARG A 331 18.67 -18.14 -1.57
N HIS A 332 19.66 -17.35 -1.98
CA HIS A 332 20.99 -17.36 -1.36
C HIS A 332 20.96 -16.87 0.08
N GLU A 333 20.27 -15.76 0.36
CA GLU A 333 20.10 -15.21 1.72
C GLU A 333 19.40 -16.23 2.62
N PHE A 334 18.30 -16.83 2.14
CA PHE A 334 17.58 -17.89 2.87
C PHE A 334 18.43 -19.14 3.13
N SER A 335 19.36 -19.47 2.23
CA SER A 335 20.28 -20.59 2.43
C SER A 335 21.35 -20.31 3.49
N ALA A 336 21.62 -19.03 3.78
CA ALA A 336 22.58 -18.59 4.79
C ALA A 336 21.96 -18.45 6.18
N PHE A 337 20.62 -18.38 6.28
CA PHE A 337 19.92 -18.31 7.55
C PHE A 337 20.04 -19.62 8.34
N GLU A 338 20.28 -19.50 9.65
CA GLU A 338 20.24 -20.65 10.56
C GLU A 338 18.79 -21.12 10.78
N SER A 339 17.86 -20.17 10.76
CA SER A 339 16.43 -20.44 10.83
C SER A 339 15.95 -21.18 9.58
N LYS A 340 15.35 -22.36 9.77
CA LYS A 340 14.83 -23.16 8.67
C LYS A 340 13.49 -22.62 8.15
N PHE A 341 13.48 -22.21 6.88
CA PHE A 341 12.28 -21.87 6.13
C PHE A 341 11.93 -22.98 5.13
N LEU A 342 10.75 -23.58 5.27
CA LEU A 342 10.26 -24.54 4.28
C LEU A 342 9.59 -23.79 3.12
N GLU A 343 9.85 -24.21 1.89
CA GLU A 343 9.24 -23.62 0.69
C GLU A 343 8.02 -24.43 0.23
N MET A 344 6.92 -23.75 -0.13
CA MET A 344 5.73 -24.37 -0.68
C MET A 344 5.19 -23.56 -1.87
N SER A 345 5.11 -24.18 -3.05
CA SER A 345 4.41 -23.60 -4.20
C SER A 345 2.91 -23.83 -4.09
N ILE A 346 2.12 -22.76 -4.26
CA ILE A 346 0.66 -22.78 -4.11
C ILE A 346 -0.09 -22.44 -5.41
N ASP A 347 0.49 -22.66 -6.57
CA ASP A 347 -0.11 -22.22 -7.85
C ASP A 347 -1.29 -23.06 -8.31
N LEU A 348 -1.35 -24.33 -7.90
CA LEU A 348 -2.29 -25.30 -8.45
C LEU A 348 -3.47 -25.54 -7.51
N LEU A 349 -4.67 -25.55 -8.07
CA LEU A 349 -5.87 -26.06 -7.41
C LEU A 349 -5.94 -27.59 -7.52
N LYS A 350 -6.37 -28.25 -6.46
CA LYS A 350 -6.72 -29.69 -6.49
C LYS A 350 -8.07 -29.89 -7.19
N LYS A 351 -8.35 -31.11 -7.65
CA LYS A 351 -9.55 -31.41 -8.45
C LYS A 351 -10.86 -31.05 -7.72
N ASP A 352 -10.93 -31.34 -6.43
CA ASP A 352 -12.03 -30.99 -5.53
C ASP A 352 -12.15 -29.47 -5.34
N GLU A 353 -11.03 -28.77 -5.23
CA GLU A 353 -11.00 -27.29 -5.19
C GLU A 353 -11.48 -26.67 -6.49
N VAL A 354 -11.12 -27.23 -7.66
CA VAL A 354 -11.63 -26.81 -8.97
C VAL A 354 -13.14 -27.03 -9.06
N GLN A 355 -13.63 -28.17 -8.57
CA GLN A 355 -15.06 -28.46 -8.54
C GLN A 355 -15.83 -27.50 -7.62
N PHE A 356 -15.26 -27.13 -6.48
CA PHE A 356 -15.83 -26.13 -5.59
C PHE A 356 -15.81 -24.73 -6.21
N PHE A 357 -14.74 -24.37 -6.91
CA PHE A 357 -14.69 -23.13 -7.67
C PHE A 357 -15.80 -23.08 -8.73
N ILE A 358 -16.06 -24.19 -9.41
CA ILE A 358 -17.17 -24.27 -10.37
C ILE A 358 -18.51 -23.97 -9.69
N ASP A 359 -18.73 -24.47 -8.47
CA ASP A 359 -19.95 -24.18 -7.70
C ASP A 359 -20.08 -22.69 -7.35
N ILE A 360 -18.98 -22.00 -7.05
CA ILE A 360 -18.97 -20.54 -6.82
C ILE A 360 -19.42 -19.81 -8.09
N ILE A 361 -18.85 -20.16 -9.24
CA ILE A 361 -19.12 -19.51 -10.53
C ILE A 361 -20.54 -19.83 -11.04
N ASP A 362 -21.01 -21.06 -10.84
CA ASP A 362 -22.39 -21.47 -11.14
C ASP A 362 -23.39 -20.64 -10.34
N ASN A 363 -23.10 -20.36 -9.05
CA ASN A 363 -23.98 -19.58 -8.18
C ASN A 363 -24.14 -18.12 -8.66
N ILE A 364 -23.07 -17.48 -9.13
CA ILE A 364 -23.13 -16.09 -9.63
C ILE A 364 -23.45 -15.97 -11.13
N GLY A 365 -23.51 -17.07 -11.87
CA GLY A 365 -24.05 -17.11 -13.24
C GLY A 365 -23.16 -16.48 -14.33
N ILE A 366 -21.85 -16.41 -14.13
CA ILE A 366 -20.92 -15.65 -15.01
C ILE A 366 -20.21 -16.49 -16.09
N TRP A 367 -20.57 -17.76 -16.27
CA TRP A 367 -19.89 -18.69 -17.20
C TRP A 367 -19.92 -18.31 -18.69
N GLY A 368 -20.77 -17.36 -19.10
CA GLY A 368 -20.95 -17.01 -20.50
C GLY A 368 -21.29 -18.25 -21.36
N ASP A 369 -20.46 -18.53 -22.36
CA ASP A 369 -20.69 -19.58 -23.36
C ASP A 369 -20.66 -21.01 -22.81
N ILE A 370 -19.99 -21.23 -21.67
CA ILE A 370 -19.86 -22.55 -21.06
C ILE A 370 -20.88 -22.80 -19.93
N ALA A 371 -21.84 -21.90 -19.73
CA ALA A 371 -22.85 -22.01 -18.68
C ALA A 371 -23.62 -23.35 -18.71
N ASN A 372 -23.98 -23.80 -19.91
CA ASN A 372 -24.76 -25.03 -20.15
C ASN A 372 -23.93 -26.32 -20.07
N TRP A 373 -22.62 -26.25 -19.83
CA TRP A 373 -21.79 -27.45 -19.72
C TRP A 373 -22.02 -28.14 -18.38
N ASP A 374 -21.97 -29.48 -18.39
CA ASP A 374 -21.99 -30.25 -17.15
C ASP A 374 -20.72 -30.02 -16.32
N LYS A 375 -20.82 -30.28 -15.02
CA LYS A 375 -19.73 -30.02 -14.05
C LYS A 375 -18.45 -30.78 -14.38
N GLU A 376 -18.53 -31.99 -14.94
CA GLU A 376 -17.34 -32.77 -15.28
C GLU A 376 -16.64 -32.21 -16.52
N ARG A 377 -17.41 -31.76 -17.51
CA ARG A 377 -16.89 -31.07 -18.70
C ARG A 377 -16.24 -29.75 -18.31
N LYS A 378 -16.87 -28.93 -17.46
CA LYS A 378 -16.26 -27.72 -16.88
C LYS A 378 -14.95 -28.05 -16.16
N THR A 379 -14.96 -29.07 -15.29
CA THR A 379 -13.75 -29.51 -14.56
C THR A 379 -12.62 -29.89 -15.50
N LYS A 380 -12.89 -30.71 -16.53
CA LYS A 380 -11.88 -31.10 -17.53
C LYS A 380 -11.35 -29.91 -18.31
N HIS A 381 -12.20 -28.95 -18.64
CA HIS A 381 -11.80 -27.73 -19.33
C HIS A 381 -10.84 -26.90 -18.47
N LEU A 382 -11.21 -26.60 -17.22
CA LEU A 382 -10.37 -25.81 -16.31
C LEU A 382 -9.02 -26.47 -16.00
N ILE A 383 -8.99 -27.81 -15.85
CA ILE A 383 -7.74 -28.54 -15.60
C ILE A 383 -6.85 -28.57 -16.85
N ARG A 384 -7.42 -28.76 -18.05
CA ARG A 384 -6.62 -28.94 -19.28
C ARG A 384 -6.18 -27.62 -19.90
N GLN A 385 -7.09 -26.64 -20.00
CA GLN A 385 -6.82 -25.36 -20.67
C GLN A 385 -6.16 -24.35 -19.75
N HIS A 386 -6.52 -24.35 -18.46
CA HIS A 386 -6.01 -23.40 -17.49
C HIS A 386 -5.06 -24.04 -16.47
N HIS A 387 -4.65 -25.30 -16.70
CA HIS A 387 -3.72 -26.04 -15.84
C HIS A 387 -4.09 -26.04 -14.35
N ALA A 388 -5.39 -25.92 -14.03
CA ALA A 388 -5.89 -25.74 -12.66
C ALA A 388 -5.26 -24.55 -11.90
N GLN A 389 -4.73 -23.55 -12.60
CA GLN A 389 -4.26 -22.30 -12.01
C GLN A 389 -5.42 -21.32 -11.88
N LEU A 390 -5.64 -20.81 -10.67
CA LEU A 390 -6.72 -19.84 -10.42
C LEU A 390 -6.56 -18.59 -11.29
N SER A 391 -5.32 -18.14 -11.49
CA SER A 391 -5.04 -16.95 -12.30
C SER A 391 -5.50 -17.07 -13.75
N LEU A 392 -5.22 -18.21 -14.39
CA LEU A 392 -5.62 -18.47 -15.77
C LEU A 392 -7.14 -18.60 -15.92
N ILE A 393 -7.79 -19.22 -14.94
CA ILE A 393 -9.25 -19.34 -14.90
C ILE A 393 -9.90 -17.95 -14.76
N LEU A 394 -9.39 -17.10 -13.86
CA LEU A 394 -9.91 -15.74 -13.67
C LEU A 394 -9.66 -14.84 -14.90
N LEU A 395 -8.52 -14.99 -15.58
CA LEU A 395 -8.25 -14.26 -16.81
C LEU A 395 -9.23 -14.61 -17.93
N ASP A 396 -9.53 -15.89 -18.11
CA ASP A 396 -10.53 -16.33 -19.10
C ASP A 396 -11.92 -15.75 -18.76
N LEU A 397 -12.27 -15.77 -17.48
CA LEU A 397 -13.48 -15.15 -16.99
C LEU A 397 -13.54 -13.64 -17.29
N PHE A 398 -12.45 -12.89 -17.03
CA PHE A 398 -12.39 -11.45 -17.32
C PHE A 398 -12.51 -11.12 -18.80
N ASN A 399 -12.16 -12.07 -19.68
CA ASN A 399 -12.34 -11.94 -21.13
C ASN A 399 -13.75 -12.34 -21.60
N SER A 400 -14.64 -12.78 -20.71
CA SER A 400 -16.03 -13.08 -21.07
C SER A 400 -16.74 -11.85 -21.63
N PRO A 401 -17.61 -11.99 -22.65
CA PRO A 401 -18.33 -10.86 -23.25
C PRO A 401 -19.11 -10.02 -22.23
N TYR A 402 -19.64 -10.65 -21.18
CA TYR A 402 -20.36 -9.96 -20.12
C TYR A 402 -19.47 -8.98 -19.36
N ILE A 403 -18.33 -9.43 -18.83
CA ILE A 403 -17.39 -8.58 -18.09
C ILE A 403 -16.79 -7.55 -19.04
N VAL A 404 -16.46 -7.96 -20.26
CA VAL A 404 -15.85 -7.06 -21.25
C VAL A 404 -16.76 -5.87 -21.54
N ASN A 405 -18.04 -6.12 -21.84
CA ASN A 405 -19.02 -5.09 -22.15
C ASN A 405 -19.32 -4.18 -20.94
N LYS A 406 -19.41 -4.77 -19.73
CA LYS A 406 -19.61 -4.01 -18.48
C LYS A 406 -18.48 -3.01 -18.27
N VAL A 407 -17.23 -3.45 -18.33
CA VAL A 407 -16.05 -2.58 -18.15
C VAL A 407 -15.90 -1.60 -19.32
N GLN A 408 -16.24 -1.98 -20.55
CA GLN A 408 -16.21 -1.06 -21.69
C GLN A 408 -17.17 0.12 -21.51
N GLY A 409 -18.37 -0.12 -20.99
CA GLY A 409 -19.33 0.94 -20.66
C GLY A 409 -18.76 1.95 -19.66
N ILE A 410 -18.13 1.45 -18.60
CA ILE A 410 -17.53 2.26 -17.53
C ILE A 410 -16.35 3.10 -18.06
N THR A 411 -15.40 2.45 -18.71
CA THR A 411 -14.18 3.09 -19.24
C THR A 411 -14.47 4.12 -20.32
N ARG A 412 -15.50 3.92 -21.16
CA ARG A 412 -15.87 4.87 -22.24
C ARG A 412 -16.18 6.27 -21.71
N ASP A 413 -16.87 6.36 -20.57
CA ASP A 413 -17.23 7.65 -19.98
C ASP A 413 -16.07 8.22 -19.15
N LEU A 414 -15.38 7.37 -18.38
CA LEU A 414 -14.25 7.76 -17.56
C LEU A 414 -13.09 8.32 -18.40
N PHE A 415 -12.80 7.72 -19.55
CA PHE A 415 -11.66 8.07 -20.40
C PHE A 415 -11.90 9.31 -21.29
N LYS A 416 -13.09 9.93 -21.22
CA LYS A 416 -13.33 11.22 -21.87
C LYS A 416 -12.45 12.33 -21.29
N ASN A 417 -12.12 12.23 -20.00
CA ASN A 417 -11.13 13.10 -19.37
C ASN A 417 -9.74 12.43 -19.43
N PRO A 418 -8.75 13.01 -20.12
CA PRO A 418 -7.40 12.46 -20.20
C PRO A 418 -6.77 12.20 -18.82
N LYS A 419 -6.93 13.12 -17.85
CA LYS A 419 -6.34 12.94 -16.52
C LYS A 419 -6.96 11.78 -15.74
N HIS A 420 -8.26 11.53 -15.92
CA HIS A 420 -8.93 10.36 -15.32
C HIS A 420 -8.41 9.07 -15.97
N LYS A 421 -8.15 9.10 -17.28
CA LYS A 421 -7.54 7.98 -18.00
C LYS A 421 -6.13 7.69 -17.52
N ASP A 422 -5.29 8.72 -17.36
CA ASP A 422 -3.92 8.60 -16.85
C ASP A 422 -3.89 8.09 -15.40
N THR A 423 -4.81 8.57 -14.56
CA THR A 423 -5.00 8.09 -13.18
C THR A 423 -5.41 6.62 -13.17
N THR A 424 -6.37 6.23 -14.01
CA THR A 424 -6.85 4.84 -14.13
C THR A 424 -5.74 3.90 -14.61
N PHE A 425 -4.95 4.33 -15.59
CA PHE A 425 -3.80 3.58 -16.08
C PHE A 425 -2.75 3.40 -14.98
N SER A 426 -2.46 4.46 -14.23
CA SER A 426 -1.46 4.44 -13.15
C SER A 426 -1.85 3.48 -12.02
N ILE A 427 -3.11 3.50 -11.57
CA ILE A 427 -3.60 2.53 -10.57
C ILE A 427 -3.41 1.09 -11.07
N ALA A 428 -3.85 0.82 -12.30
CA ALA A 428 -3.76 -0.52 -12.88
C ALA A 428 -2.29 -0.97 -13.06
N LEU A 429 -1.40 -0.04 -13.42
CA LEU A 429 0.02 -0.33 -13.58
C LEU A 429 0.65 -0.70 -12.24
N ILE A 430 0.42 0.10 -11.19
CA ILE A 430 0.95 -0.12 -9.84
C ILE A 430 0.53 -1.49 -9.32
N GLU A 431 -0.75 -1.84 -9.45
CA GLU A 431 -1.23 -3.15 -8.99
C GLU A 431 -0.71 -4.32 -9.84
N THR A 432 -0.51 -4.11 -11.15
CA THR A 432 0.10 -5.12 -12.02
C THR A 432 1.57 -5.37 -11.63
N VAL A 433 2.27 -4.34 -11.16
CA VAL A 433 3.61 -4.46 -10.56
C VAL A 433 3.54 -5.17 -9.20
N GLY A 434 2.42 -5.12 -8.46
CA GLY A 434 2.26 -5.77 -7.14
C GLY A 434 2.49 -4.84 -5.96
N LEU A 435 2.29 -3.55 -6.17
CA LEU A 435 2.42 -2.55 -5.11
C LEU A 435 1.02 -2.08 -4.69
N LYS A 436 0.93 -1.55 -3.47
CA LYS A 436 -0.27 -0.85 -3.01
C LYS A 436 -0.34 0.48 -3.79
N ALA A 437 -1.46 0.76 -4.47
CA ALA A 437 -1.62 2.03 -5.15
C ALA A 437 -2.02 3.13 -4.15
N LYS A 438 -1.03 3.56 -3.37
CA LYS A 438 -1.12 4.75 -2.51
C LYS A 438 -1.39 5.98 -3.38
N SER A 439 -2.24 6.91 -2.96
CA SER A 439 -2.61 8.10 -3.73
C SER A 439 -1.38 8.94 -4.06
N SER A 440 -0.40 9.00 -3.15
CA SER A 440 0.94 9.57 -3.38
C SER A 440 1.63 9.01 -4.62
N LEU A 441 1.70 7.68 -4.74
CA LEU A 441 2.31 6.97 -5.87
C LEU A 441 1.49 7.08 -7.15
N ILE A 442 0.15 7.03 -7.05
CA ILE A 442 -0.74 7.20 -8.21
C ILE A 442 -0.54 8.59 -8.82
N SER A 443 -0.52 9.63 -7.98
CA SER A 443 -0.30 11.02 -8.40
C SER A 443 1.03 11.18 -9.13
N GLU A 444 2.07 10.52 -8.61
CA GLU A 444 3.42 10.53 -9.17
C GLU A 444 3.46 9.91 -10.58
N LEU A 445 2.92 8.69 -10.75
CA LEU A 445 2.94 8.03 -12.05
C LEU A 445 1.95 8.63 -13.06
N ALA A 446 0.83 9.15 -12.59
CA ALA A 446 -0.18 9.77 -13.44
C ALA A 446 0.22 11.19 -13.88
N LEU A 447 1.26 11.77 -13.25
CA LEU A 447 1.71 13.15 -13.46
C LEU A 447 0.57 14.16 -13.25
N ASN A 448 -0.34 13.85 -12.32
CA ASN A 448 -1.47 14.71 -11.97
C ASN A 448 -2.07 14.34 -10.60
N ASN A 449 -2.88 15.24 -10.03
CA ASN A 449 -3.45 15.10 -8.68
C ASN A 449 -4.94 14.70 -8.67
N GLU A 450 -5.49 14.17 -9.77
CA GLU A 450 -6.93 13.83 -9.82
C GLU A 450 -7.32 12.72 -8.84
N ILE A 451 -6.38 11.87 -8.41
CA ILE A 451 -6.65 10.86 -7.38
C ILE A 451 -7.07 11.46 -6.04
N TYR A 452 -6.64 12.69 -5.75
CA TYR A 452 -7.09 13.43 -4.57
C TYR A 452 -8.41 14.15 -4.80
N ASN A 453 -8.82 14.36 -6.06
CA ASN A 453 -10.03 15.11 -6.37
C ASN A 453 -11.28 14.30 -6.00
N GLY A 454 -12.07 14.82 -5.06
CA GLY A 454 -13.33 14.23 -4.63
C GLY A 454 -14.34 13.99 -5.76
N LYS A 455 -14.23 14.69 -6.90
CA LYS A 455 -15.08 14.46 -8.08
C LYS A 455 -14.77 13.13 -8.76
N LEU A 456 -13.50 12.74 -8.85
CA LEU A 456 -13.10 11.46 -9.43
C LEU A 456 -13.37 10.32 -8.46
N THR A 457 -12.92 10.43 -7.21
CA THR A 457 -13.04 9.34 -6.22
C THR A 457 -14.47 9.06 -5.77
N LYS A 458 -15.41 10.00 -6.01
CA LYS A 458 -16.86 9.82 -5.79
C LYS A 458 -17.63 9.50 -7.08
N ASP A 459 -16.99 9.51 -8.24
CA ASP A 459 -17.62 9.16 -9.51
C ASP A 459 -18.08 7.69 -9.49
N PRO A 460 -19.35 7.38 -9.85
CA PRO A 460 -19.85 6.02 -9.83
C PRO A 460 -19.09 5.06 -10.76
N ALA A 461 -18.67 5.53 -11.94
CA ALA A 461 -17.94 4.73 -12.91
C ALA A 461 -16.52 4.43 -12.39
N PHE A 462 -15.85 5.44 -11.81
CA PHE A 462 -14.57 5.22 -11.14
C PHE A 462 -14.68 4.23 -9.98
N ARG A 463 -15.70 4.37 -9.12
CA ARG A 463 -15.96 3.49 -7.98
C ARG A 463 -16.30 2.05 -8.36
N GLU A 464 -16.80 1.83 -9.57
CA GLU A 464 -17.06 0.48 -10.07
C GLU A 464 -15.77 -0.25 -10.46
N LEU A 465 -14.70 0.49 -10.82
CA LEU A 465 -13.37 -0.07 -11.11
C LEU A 465 -12.47 -0.13 -9.88
N PHE A 466 -12.48 0.95 -9.08
CA PHE A 466 -11.55 1.17 -7.98
C PHE A 466 -12.27 1.56 -6.71
N LYS A 467 -11.87 0.95 -5.61
CA LYS A 467 -12.27 1.34 -4.26
C LYS A 467 -11.14 2.17 -3.66
N VAL A 468 -11.46 3.36 -3.16
CA VAL A 468 -10.47 4.23 -2.49
C VAL A 468 -10.78 4.28 -1.01
N GLU A 469 -9.88 3.74 -0.19
CA GLU A 469 -9.95 3.74 1.27
C GLU A 469 -8.57 4.07 1.84
N ASN A 470 -8.51 4.93 2.86
CA ASN A 470 -7.26 5.32 3.54
C ASN A 470 -6.13 5.71 2.57
N ASN A 471 -6.44 6.51 1.55
CA ASN A 471 -5.51 6.93 0.49
C ASN A 471 -4.89 5.78 -0.31
N ILE A 472 -5.53 4.62 -0.36
CA ILE A 472 -5.13 3.51 -1.22
C ILE A 472 -6.27 3.24 -2.18
N ALA A 473 -5.99 3.35 -3.49
CA ALA A 473 -6.92 2.94 -4.52
C ALA A 473 -6.68 1.47 -4.85
N THR A 474 -7.58 0.60 -4.42
CA THR A 474 -7.55 -0.81 -4.78
C THR A 474 -8.42 -1.03 -6.01
N SER A 475 -7.84 -1.58 -7.08
CA SER A 475 -8.60 -2.13 -8.20
C SER A 475 -9.27 -3.43 -7.80
N LYS A 476 -9.86 -4.09 -8.79
CA LYS A 476 -10.42 -5.39 -8.59
C LYS A 476 -9.35 -6.52 -8.44
N SER A 477 -8.13 -6.36 -8.89
CA SER A 477 -7.01 -7.28 -8.58
C SER A 477 -5.87 -6.93 -9.49
N SER A 478 -4.67 -7.41 -9.18
CA SER A 478 -3.55 -7.34 -10.10
C SER A 478 -3.83 -7.99 -11.47
N LEU A 479 -4.66 -9.05 -11.52
CA LEU A 479 -5.07 -9.67 -12.79
C LEU A 479 -6.12 -8.86 -13.53
N PHE A 480 -7.10 -8.31 -12.80
CA PHE A 480 -8.09 -7.42 -13.40
C PHE A 480 -7.41 -6.16 -13.94
N SER A 481 -6.47 -5.58 -13.20
CA SER A 481 -5.64 -4.46 -13.65
C SER A 481 -4.87 -4.78 -14.91
N LEU A 482 -4.26 -5.96 -14.99
CA LEU A 482 -3.59 -6.43 -16.20
C LEU A 482 -4.57 -6.56 -17.39
N SER A 483 -5.76 -7.12 -17.16
CA SER A 483 -6.83 -7.21 -18.17
C SER A 483 -7.31 -5.81 -18.60
N LEU A 484 -7.45 -4.89 -17.64
CA LEU A 484 -7.87 -3.51 -17.87
C LEU A 484 -6.87 -2.80 -18.80
N ILE A 485 -5.56 -2.94 -18.53
CA ILE A 485 -4.51 -2.38 -19.39
C ILE A 485 -4.59 -2.98 -20.80
N LYS A 486 -4.61 -4.30 -20.91
CA LYS A 486 -4.58 -5.01 -22.20
C LYS A 486 -5.77 -4.72 -23.11
N ASN A 487 -6.96 -4.63 -22.54
CA ASN A 487 -8.20 -4.67 -23.31
C ASN A 487 -8.81 -3.28 -23.55
N TYR A 488 -8.47 -2.27 -22.73
CA TYR A 488 -9.14 -0.96 -22.76
C TYR A 488 -8.21 0.21 -23.07
N PHE A 489 -6.90 -0.03 -23.15
CA PHE A 489 -5.93 0.95 -23.59
C PHE A 489 -5.31 0.54 -24.93
N SER A 490 -5.12 1.51 -25.82
CA SER A 490 -4.44 1.25 -27.09
C SER A 490 -2.94 1.02 -26.85
N ALA A 491 -2.32 0.18 -27.69
CA ALA A 491 -0.89 -0.10 -27.59
C ALA A 491 -0.03 1.19 -27.62
N ASN A 492 -0.35 2.14 -28.51
CA ASN A 492 0.33 3.43 -28.57
C ASN A 492 0.23 4.20 -27.25
N TYR A 493 -0.97 4.26 -26.64
CA TYR A 493 -1.15 4.94 -25.37
C TYR A 493 -0.36 4.26 -24.25
N ILE A 494 -0.36 2.92 -24.19
CA ILE A 494 0.43 2.17 -23.20
C ILE A 494 1.91 2.54 -23.34
N VAL A 495 2.48 2.43 -24.55
CA VAL A 495 3.90 2.72 -24.79
C VAL A 495 4.24 4.18 -24.45
N GLU A 496 3.42 5.14 -24.89
CA GLU A 496 3.62 6.56 -24.58
C GLU A 496 3.61 6.83 -23.07
N GLN A 497 2.63 6.29 -22.35
CA GLN A 497 2.53 6.46 -20.89
C GLN A 497 3.69 5.79 -20.16
N LEU A 498 4.08 4.57 -20.55
CA LEU A 498 5.24 3.90 -19.96
C LEU A 498 6.53 4.72 -20.18
N LEU A 499 6.71 5.31 -21.37
CA LEU A 499 7.86 6.17 -21.66
C LEU A 499 7.83 7.47 -20.85
N LEU A 500 6.67 8.08 -20.64
CA LEU A 500 6.52 9.26 -19.78
C LEU A 500 6.90 8.92 -18.34
N ILE A 501 6.36 7.83 -17.80
CA ILE A 501 6.67 7.36 -16.45
C ILE A 501 8.16 7.05 -16.29
N VAL A 502 8.76 6.30 -17.23
CA VAL A 502 10.19 5.97 -17.17
C VAL A 502 11.05 7.22 -17.23
N LYS A 503 10.71 8.22 -18.07
CA LYS A 503 11.45 9.48 -18.15
C LYS A 503 11.37 10.25 -16.84
N HIS A 504 10.16 10.35 -16.26
CA HIS A 504 9.92 11.02 -14.98
C HIS A 504 10.73 10.38 -13.86
N LEU A 505 10.61 9.07 -13.68
CA LEU A 505 11.38 8.33 -12.69
C LEU A 505 12.90 8.37 -12.98
N ASN A 506 13.32 8.56 -14.23
CA ASN A 506 14.74 8.67 -14.58
C ASN A 506 15.36 10.03 -14.27
N SER A 507 14.58 11.10 -14.26
CA SER A 507 15.08 12.43 -13.84
C SER A 507 15.25 12.57 -12.33
N GLU A 508 14.62 11.69 -11.54
CA GLU A 508 14.63 11.79 -10.08
C GLU A 508 15.85 11.12 -9.45
N THR A 509 16.55 11.88 -8.60
CA THR A 509 17.62 11.38 -7.72
C THR A 509 17.01 10.97 -6.39
N GLY A 510 16.97 9.67 -6.09
CA GLY A 510 16.45 9.21 -4.80
C GLY A 510 15.05 8.59 -4.83
N ARG A 511 14.79 7.73 -5.83
CA ARG A 511 13.55 6.98 -5.95
C ARG A 511 13.25 6.18 -4.70
N SER A 512 12.01 6.28 -4.22
CA SER A 512 11.45 5.35 -3.24
C SER A 512 11.60 3.88 -3.69
N TYR A 513 11.40 2.97 -2.74
CA TYR A 513 11.38 1.54 -3.04
C TYR A 513 10.34 1.21 -4.11
N GLU A 514 9.13 1.76 -3.98
CA GLU A 514 8.01 1.57 -4.90
C GLU A 514 8.34 2.04 -6.32
N GLU A 515 8.84 3.27 -6.46
CA GLU A 515 9.27 3.85 -7.75
C GLU A 515 10.40 3.03 -8.39
N SER A 516 11.35 2.57 -7.57
CA SER A 516 12.43 1.70 -8.02
C SER A 516 11.92 0.37 -8.57
N GLN A 517 10.91 -0.23 -7.93
CA GLN A 517 10.30 -1.48 -8.38
C GLN A 517 9.49 -1.29 -9.67
N ILE A 518 8.76 -0.18 -9.79
CA ILE A 518 8.05 0.18 -11.02
C ILE A 518 9.07 0.37 -12.15
N PHE A 519 10.08 1.20 -11.95
CA PHE A 519 11.12 1.44 -12.96
C PHE A 519 11.80 0.14 -13.40
N LYS A 520 12.24 -0.70 -12.45
CA LYS A 520 12.84 -2.01 -12.75
C LYS A 520 11.89 -2.92 -13.53
N SER A 521 10.58 -2.83 -13.27
CA SER A 521 9.57 -3.58 -14.03
C SER A 521 9.40 -3.03 -15.43
N LEU A 522 9.34 -1.70 -15.60
CA LEU A 522 9.16 -1.05 -16.89
C LEU A 522 10.35 -1.19 -17.83
N VAL A 523 11.55 -1.45 -17.33
CA VAL A 523 12.74 -1.73 -18.17
C VAL A 523 12.79 -3.19 -18.64
N LYS A 524 12.02 -4.10 -18.02
CA LYS A 524 11.97 -5.52 -18.42
C LYS A 524 11.04 -5.70 -19.62
N PHE A 525 11.61 -6.14 -20.73
CA PHE A 525 10.85 -6.46 -21.94
C PHE A 525 9.67 -7.41 -21.69
N SER A 526 9.87 -8.47 -20.90
CA SER A 526 8.82 -9.44 -20.57
C SER A 526 7.63 -8.83 -19.82
N PHE A 527 7.86 -7.78 -19.02
CA PHE A 527 6.80 -7.06 -18.33
C PHE A 527 6.02 -6.18 -19.32
N ILE A 528 6.71 -5.42 -20.18
CA ILE A 528 6.08 -4.59 -21.22
C ILE A 528 5.25 -5.44 -22.17
N GLU A 529 5.81 -6.54 -22.68
CA GLU A 529 5.14 -7.48 -23.58
C GLU A 529 3.86 -8.04 -22.95
N ARG A 530 3.88 -8.25 -21.62
CA ARG A 530 2.72 -8.69 -20.86
C ARG A 530 1.63 -7.61 -20.79
N LEU A 531 1.94 -6.32 -20.80
CA LEU A 531 0.95 -5.24 -20.78
C LEU A 531 0.30 -4.98 -22.14
N LEU A 532 1.02 -5.25 -23.23
CA LEU A 532 0.53 -4.94 -24.57
C LEU A 532 -0.67 -5.83 -24.98
N PRO A 533 -1.65 -5.28 -25.72
CA PRO A 533 -2.76 -6.05 -26.29
C PRO A 533 -2.26 -7.18 -27.20
N GLU A 534 -2.96 -8.31 -27.22
CA GLU A 534 -2.54 -9.48 -28.02
C GLU A 534 -2.65 -9.23 -29.53
N GLN A 535 -3.60 -8.38 -29.95
CA GLN A 535 -3.73 -7.95 -31.33
C GLN A 535 -2.59 -6.99 -31.68
N ASN A 536 -1.82 -7.32 -32.72
CA ASN A 536 -0.65 -6.57 -33.22
C ASN A 536 0.59 -6.53 -32.31
N ARG A 537 0.76 -7.49 -31.39
CA ARG A 537 1.94 -7.61 -30.51
C ARG A 537 3.29 -7.44 -31.24
N LYS A 538 3.45 -8.03 -32.42
CA LYS A 538 4.70 -7.93 -33.23
C LYS A 538 4.93 -6.59 -33.93
N ASN A 539 3.90 -5.78 -34.14
CA ASN A 539 4.01 -4.48 -34.82
C ASN A 539 4.09 -3.30 -33.83
N ASN A 540 3.69 -3.53 -32.57
CA ASN A 540 3.71 -2.54 -31.49
C ASN A 540 4.97 -2.62 -30.61
N LEU A 541 5.71 -3.74 -30.72
CA LEU A 541 7.08 -3.92 -30.24
C LEU A 541 8.04 -3.29 -31.25
#